data_AF-A0A7D4Q9U9-F1
#
_entry.id   AF-A0A7D4Q9U9-F1
#
_cell.length_a   1.000
_cell.length_b   1.000
_cell.length_c   1.000
_cell.angle_alpha   90.00
_cell.angle_beta   90.00
_cell.angle_gamma   90.00
#
_symmetry.space_group_name_H-M   'P 1'
#
loop_
_entity.id
_entity.type
_entity.pdbx_description
1 polymer ?
#
loop_
_entity_poly.entity_id
_entity_poly.type
_entity_poly.pdbx_seq_one_letter_code
_entity_poly.pdbx_strand_id
1 'polypeptide(L)' 'MTTITIKVPEKAQEKLSALVKELGGEVISISTAKASKKNKLLEEIRTGLKEVKEIEEGKSKFYTMSDLFDE' A
#
# COMPACT_ATOMS: atom_id res chain seq x y z
N MET A 1 22.30 1.24 -23.41
CA MET A 1 21.84 0.98 -22.03
C MET A 1 20.57 0.17 -22.14
N THR A 2 20.57 -1.07 -21.64
CA THR A 2 19.45 -2.01 -21.81
C THR A 2 18.95 -2.37 -20.42
N THR A 3 17.73 -1.93 -20.10
CA THR A 3 17.13 -2.17 -18.78
C THR A 3 16.17 -3.34 -18.89
N ILE A 4 16.35 -4.35 -18.04
CA ILE A 4 15.46 -5.51 -17.97
C ILE A 4 14.68 -5.42 -16.66
N THR A 5 13.35 -5.39 -16.76
CA THR A 5 12.45 -5.42 -15.60
C THR A 5 11.86 -6.82 -15.47
N ILE A 6 12.12 -7.47 -14.33
CA ILE A 6 11.61 -8.81 -14.03
C ILE A 6 10.81 -8.79 -12.73
N LYS A 7 9.71 -9.55 -12.69
CA LYS A 7 8.94 -9.78 -11.46
C LYS A 7 9.49 -11.01 -10.77
N VAL A 8 10.04 -10.83 -9.58
CA VAL A 8 10.70 -11.90 -8.82
C VAL A 8 10.02 -12.09 -7.46
N PRO A 9 9.91 -13.32 -6.95
CA PRO A 9 9.38 -13.55 -5.61
C PRO A 9 10.33 -12.97 -4.55
N GLU A 10 9.79 -12.40 -3.47
CA GLU A 10 10.58 -11.70 -2.43
C GLU A 10 11.73 -12.54 -1.87
N LYS A 11 11.51 -13.86 -1.70
CA LYS A 11 12.54 -14.79 -1.20
C LYS A 11 13.75 -14.93 -2.14
N ALA A 12 13.57 -14.65 -3.43
CA ALA A 12 14.63 -14.75 -4.44
C ALA A 12 15.32 -13.40 -4.69
N GLN A 13 14.79 -12.30 -4.15
CA GLN A 13 15.27 -10.95 -4.41
C GLN A 13 16.71 -10.76 -3.94
N GLU A 14 17.09 -11.28 -2.77
CA GLU A 14 18.46 -11.21 -2.26
C GLU A 14 19.44 -11.99 -3.13
N LYS A 15 19.08 -13.23 -3.49
CA LYS A 15 19.92 -14.09 -4.34
C LYS A 15 20.12 -13.51 -5.74
N LEU A 16 19.06 -12.97 -6.33
CA LEU A 16 19.12 -12.34 -7.66
C LEU A 16 19.88 -11.01 -7.63
N SER A 17 19.74 -10.23 -6.55
CA SER A 17 20.53 -9.00 -6.38
C SER A 17 22.03 -9.30 -6.24
N ALA A 18 22.39 -10.39 -5.55
CA ALA A 18 23.77 -10.85 -5.45
C ALA A 18 24.32 -11.30 -6.81
N LEU A 19 23.55 -12.12 -7.55
CA LEU A 19 23.92 -12.59 -8.89
C LEU A 19 24.12 -11.44 -9.88
N VAL A 20 23.21 -10.46 -9.87
CA VAL A 20 23.31 -9.27 -10.75
C VAL A 20 24.57 -8.47 -10.45
N LYS A 21 24.94 -8.31 -9.17
CA LYS A 21 26.19 -7.64 -8.78
C LYS A 21 27.44 -8.44 -9.17
N GLU A 22 27.44 -9.76 -9.03
CA GLU A 22 28.54 -10.63 -9.47
C GLU A 22 28.77 -10.58 -10.98
N LEU A 23 27.69 -10.45 -11.76
CA LEU A 23 27.74 -10.30 -13.21
C LEU A 23 28.05 -8.87 -13.68
N GLY A 24 28.34 -7.94 -12.75
CA GLY A 24 28.68 -6.55 -13.04
C GLY A 24 27.49 -5.67 -13.42
N GLY A 25 26.26 -6.13 -13.18
CA GLY A 25 25.04 -5.36 -13.35
C GLY A 25 24.67 -4.57 -12.09
N GLU A 26 23.92 -3.49 -12.29
CA GLU A 26 23.43 -2.64 -11.21
C GLU A 26 21.91 -2.80 -11.04
N VAL A 27 21.45 -3.02 -9.81
CA VAL A 27 20.02 -3.06 -9.48
C VAL A 27 19.52 -1.63 -9.28
N ILE A 28 18.88 -1.08 -10.31
CA ILE A 28 18.45 0.33 -10.35
C ILE A 28 17.24 0.59 -9.44
N SER A 29 16.31 -0.37 -9.33
CA SER A 29 15.11 -0.18 -8.50
C SER A 29 14.53 -1.52 -8.04
N ILE A 30 14.13 -1.55 -6.78
CA ILE A 30 13.38 -2.65 -6.18
C ILE A 30 12.03 -2.07 -5.78
N SER A 31 10.98 -2.37 -6.55
CA SER A 31 9.61 -2.02 -6.15
C SER A 31 9.09 -3.08 -5.18
N THR A 32 9.29 -2.87 -3.88
CA THR A 32 8.60 -3.68 -2.88
C THR A 32 7.14 -3.23 -2.83
N ALA A 33 6.27 -3.96 -3.52
CA ALA A 33 4.82 -3.79 -3.42
C ALA A 33 4.26 -4.27 -2.05
N LYS A 34 5.04 -4.15 -0.97
CA LYS A 34 4.54 -4.25 0.40
C LYS A 34 4.05 -2.87 0.81
N ALA A 35 2.90 -2.46 0.25
CA ALA A 35 2.00 -1.61 1.00
C ALA A 35 1.62 -2.42 2.25
N SER A 36 2.37 -2.19 3.33
CA SER A 36 2.21 -2.88 4.60
C SER A 36 0.74 -2.83 4.98
N LYS A 37 0.14 -3.96 5.38
CA LYS A 37 -1.24 -3.99 5.90
C LYS A 37 -1.47 -2.89 6.95
N LYS A 38 -0.40 -2.49 7.66
CA LYS A 38 -0.36 -1.35 8.58
C LYS A 38 -0.67 -0.01 7.91
N ASN A 39 -0.14 0.27 6.72
CA ASN A 39 -0.40 1.51 6.00
C ASN A 39 -1.86 1.58 5.53
N LYS A 40 -2.41 0.45 5.05
CA LYS A 40 -3.83 0.37 4.69
C LYS A 40 -4.72 0.64 5.90
N LEU A 41 -4.42 0.00 7.04
CA LEU A 41 -5.15 0.23 8.28
C LEU A 41 -5.04 1.69 8.76
N LEU A 42 -3.87 2.30 8.62
CA LEU A 42 -3.63 3.67 9.03
C LEU A 42 -4.37 4.68 8.13
N GLU A 43 -4.48 4.39 6.83
CA GLU A 43 -5.35 5.16 5.93
C GLU A 43 -6.82 4.98 6.27
N GLU A 44 -7.30 3.75 6.50
CA GLU A 44 -8.69 3.48 6.89
C GLU A 44 -9.07 4.24 8.18
N ILE A 45 -8.19 4.25 9.19
CA ILE A 45 -8.40 5.02 10.42
C ILE A 45 -8.46 6.54 10.14
N ARG A 46 -7.57 7.06 9.28
CA ARG A 46 -7.57 8.49 8.93
C ARG A 46 -8.85 8.89 8.21
N THR A 47 -9.35 8.03 7.31
CA THR A 47 -10.61 8.26 6.61
C THR A 47 -11.78 8.31 7.59
N GLY A 48 -11.88 7.33 8.51
CA GLY A 48 -12.94 7.34 9.53
C GLY A 48 -12.90 8.58 10.44
N LEU A 49 -11.71 9.02 10.86
CA LEU A 49 -11.57 10.26 11.64
C LEU A 49 -11.98 11.51 10.86
N LYS A 50 -11.70 11.54 9.55
CA LYS A 50 -12.11 12.64 8.67
C LYS A 50 -13.63 12.67 8.51
N GLU A 51 -14.26 11.51 8.34
CA GLU A 51 -15.72 11.40 8.25
C GLU A 51 -16.42 11.87 9.53
N VAL A 52 -15.93 11.46 10.71
CA VAL A 52 -16.47 11.95 12.00
C VAL A 52 -16.38 13.46 12.09
N LYS A 53 -15.24 14.04 11.69
CA LYS A 53 -15.06 15.49 11.68
C LYS A 53 -16.00 16.21 10.68
N GLU A 54 -16.20 15.65 9.49
CA GLU A 54 -17.11 16.22 8.49
C GLU A 54 -18.58 16.13 8.92
N ILE A 55 -18.92 15.08 9.68
CA ILE A 55 -20.22 14.92 10.33
C ILE A 55 -20.41 15.98 11.43
N GLU A 56 -19.40 16.22 12.29
CA GLU A 56 -19.45 17.29 13.31
C GLU A 56 -19.53 18.70 12.69
N GLU A 57 -18.85 18.93 11.57
CA GLU A 57 -18.91 20.19 10.82
C GLU A 57 -20.22 20.36 10.01
N GLY A 58 -21.13 19.37 10.05
CA GLY A 58 -22.41 19.40 9.34
C GLY A 58 -22.30 19.27 7.82
N LYS A 59 -21.15 18.84 7.31
CA LYS A 59 -20.87 18.63 5.88
C LYS A 59 -21.27 17.24 5.39
N SER A 60 -21.45 16.30 6.31
CA SER A 60 -21.82 14.91 6.02
C SER A 60 -23.00 14.46 6.88
N LYS A 61 -23.79 13.51 6.36
CA LYS A 61 -24.96 12.96 7.07
C LYS A 61 -24.49 11.95 8.11
N PHE A 62 -25.14 11.96 9.28
CA PHE A 62 -25.00 10.88 10.25
C PHE A 62 -25.70 9.64 9.69
N TYR A 63 -25.05 8.49 9.78
CA TYR A 63 -25.70 7.20 9.56
C TYR A 63 -26.41 6.79 10.83
N THR A 64 -27.69 6.47 10.73
CA THR A 64 -28.45 5.89 11.84
C THR A 64 -28.20 4.40 11.91
N MET A 65 -28.49 3.79 13.05
CA MET A 65 -28.37 2.32 13.19
C MET A 65 -29.24 1.58 12.17
N SER A 66 -30.43 2.11 11.83
CA SER A 66 -31.29 1.53 10.81
C SER A 66 -30.62 1.50 9.43
N ASP A 67 -29.88 2.55 9.07
CA ASP A 67 -29.16 2.63 7.79
C ASP A 67 -28.04 1.58 7.67
N LEU A 68 -27.57 1.02 8.79
CA LEU A 68 -26.54 -0.02 8.81
C LEU A 68 -27.11 -1.45 8.71
N PHE A 69 -28.41 -1.63 8.91
CA PHE A 69 -29.08 -2.94 8.87
C PHE A 69 -29.95 -3.14 7.62
N ASP A 70 -30.18 -2.09 6.83
CA ASP A 70 -30.98 -2.12 5.59
C ASP A 70 -30.12 -2.35 4.31
N GLU A 71 -28.88 -2.84 4.44
CA GLU A 71 -28.00 -3.21 3.32
C GLU A 71 -28.02 -4.72 3.01
#